data_AF-A0A813JKG6-F1
#
_entry.id   AF-A0A813JKG6-F1
#
_cell.length_a   1.000
_cell.length_b   1.000
_cell.length_c   1.000
_cell.angle_alpha   90.00
_cell.angle_beta   90.00
_cell.angle_gamma   90.00
#
_symmetry.space_group_name_H-M   'P 1'
#
loop_
_entity.id
_entity.type
_entity.pdbx_description
1 polymer ?
#
loop_
_entity_poly.entity_id
_entity_poly.type
_entity_poly.pdbx_seq_one_letter_code
_entity_poly.pdbx_strand_id
1 'polypeptide(L)'
;MTKFVLIAALGAIASVSAAGPAAVILGTAGTFAILSKSGIDTVPMSVITGDIGVSPIAAAAITGFNLKLDSTNTSATATQVTGSVYASDYKSPTPAELTVTIGDMETAYTDAATQLAPRPFWTSARAIWED
;
A
#
# COMPACT_ATOMS: atom_id res chain seq x y z
N MET A 1 26.86 1.60 66.25
CA MET A 1 25.73 1.17 65.37
C MET A 1 25.57 2.22 64.28
N THR A 2 26.30 2.10 63.18
CA THR A 2 26.23 3.04 62.05
C THR A 2 25.30 2.43 61.01
N LYS A 3 24.11 3.02 60.86
CA LYS A 3 23.07 2.59 59.93
C LYS A 3 23.46 2.99 58.50
N PHE A 4 23.62 2.00 57.61
CA PHE A 4 23.65 2.21 56.16
C PHE A 4 22.22 2.29 55.63
N VAL A 5 21.86 3.43 55.04
CA VAL A 5 20.58 3.60 54.33
C VAL A 5 20.86 3.35 52.85
N LEU A 6 20.30 2.27 52.29
CA LEU A 6 20.28 2.04 50.85
C LEU A 6 19.20 2.92 50.21
N ILE A 7 19.60 3.81 49.31
CA ILE A 7 18.69 4.53 48.42
C ILE A 7 18.55 3.66 47.17
N ALA A 8 17.42 2.95 47.04
CA ALA A 8 17.06 2.26 45.82
C ALA A 8 16.51 3.29 44.81
N ALA A 9 17.37 3.82 43.95
CA ALA A 9 16.93 4.59 42.80
C ALA A 9 16.29 3.63 41.78
N LEU A 10 14.97 3.57 41.78
CA LEU A 10 14.18 2.86 40.78
C LEU A 10 14.34 3.60 39.45
N GLY A 11 15.33 3.22 38.65
CA GLY A 11 15.51 3.72 37.29
C GLY A 11 14.32 3.26 36.46
N ALA A 12 13.39 4.18 36.19
CA ALA A 12 12.32 3.97 35.23
C ALA A 12 12.97 3.79 33.85
N ILE A 13 13.08 2.54 33.39
CA ILE A 13 13.38 2.25 31.98
C ILE A 13 12.17 2.69 31.17
N ALA A 14 12.20 3.93 30.70
CA ALA A 14 11.23 4.44 29.74
C ALA A 14 11.42 3.64 28.45
N SER A 15 10.50 2.72 28.16
CA SER A 15 10.40 2.07 26.86
C SER A 15 10.08 3.14 25.81
N VAL A 16 11.10 3.57 25.06
CA VAL A 16 10.91 4.40 23.87
C VAL A 16 10.28 3.51 22.81
N SER A 17 8.97 3.64 22.64
CA SER A 17 8.31 3.16 21.43
C SER A 17 8.71 4.10 20.29
N ALA A 18 9.55 3.63 19.39
CA ALA A 18 9.73 4.30 18.11
C ALA A 18 8.43 4.12 17.32
N ALA A 19 7.57 5.15 17.28
CA ALA A 19 6.49 5.19 16.31
C ALA A 19 7.12 5.07 14.91
N GLY A 20 6.66 4.12 14.12
CA GLY A 20 7.09 3.97 12.74
C GLY A 20 6.73 5.22 11.90
N PRO A 21 7.17 5.25 10.63
CA PRO A 21 6.74 6.29 9.70
C PRO A 21 5.20 6.39 9.65
N ALA A 22 4.70 7.58 9.33
CA ALA A 22 3.26 7.80 9.19
C ALA A 22 2.67 6.88 8.10
N ALA A 23 1.42 6.44 8.28
CA ALA A 23 0.75 5.63 7.28
C ALA A 23 0.59 6.43 5.97
N VAL A 24 0.89 5.78 4.83
CA VAL A 24 0.71 6.35 3.50
C VAL A 24 -0.77 6.32 3.13
N ILE A 25 -1.33 7.47 2.75
CA ILE A 25 -2.73 7.58 2.36
C ILE A 25 -2.88 7.19 0.88
N LEU A 26 -3.49 6.04 0.63
CA LEU A 26 -3.66 5.49 -0.73
C LEU A 26 -4.86 6.10 -1.50
N GLY A 27 -5.72 6.86 -0.83
CA GLY A 27 -6.95 7.38 -1.42
C GLY A 27 -7.82 6.27 -2.01
N THR A 28 -8.35 6.49 -3.21
CA THR A 28 -9.16 5.50 -3.94
C THR A 28 -8.35 4.29 -4.43
N ALA A 29 -7.03 4.39 -4.57
CA ALA A 29 -6.20 3.24 -4.93
C ALA A 29 -6.23 2.13 -3.87
N GLY A 30 -6.57 2.47 -2.62
CA GLY A 30 -6.72 1.50 -1.53
C GLY A 30 -7.92 0.54 -1.68
N THR A 31 -8.84 0.77 -2.61
CA THR A 31 -9.97 -0.16 -2.87
C THR A 31 -9.60 -1.29 -3.83
N PHE A 32 -8.46 -1.19 -4.51
CA PHE A 32 -7.99 -2.17 -5.49
C PHE A 32 -6.94 -3.08 -4.87
N ALA A 33 -7.07 -4.39 -5.13
CA ALA A 33 -6.03 -5.37 -4.80
C ALA A 33 -4.83 -5.24 -5.76
N ILE A 34 -5.10 -4.97 -7.05
CA ILE A 34 -4.05 -4.75 -8.05
C ILE A 34 -4.45 -3.56 -8.93
N LEU A 35 -3.57 -2.56 -9.02
CA LEU A 35 -3.75 -1.40 -9.87
C LEU A 35 -2.49 -1.19 -10.71
N SER A 36 -2.64 -1.05 -12.03
CA SER A 36 -1.50 -0.93 -12.95
C SER A 36 -1.76 0.06 -14.09
N LYS A 37 -0.71 0.73 -14.55
CA LYS A 37 -0.78 1.61 -15.73
C LYS A 37 -0.53 0.90 -17.05
N SER A 38 0.17 -0.24 -17.03
CA SER A 38 0.76 -0.88 -18.21
C SER A 38 0.24 -2.29 -18.50
N GLY A 39 -0.54 -2.89 -17.62
CA GLY A 39 -1.11 -4.22 -17.80
C GLY A 39 -1.02 -5.11 -16.56
N ILE A 40 -1.74 -6.23 -16.59
CA ILE A 40 -1.76 -7.26 -15.54
C ILE A 40 -1.86 -8.62 -16.23
N ASP A 41 -0.84 -9.45 -16.06
CA ASP A 41 -0.78 -10.77 -16.69
C ASP A 41 -0.74 -11.88 -15.64
N THR A 42 -1.37 -13.02 -15.93
CA THR A 42 -1.31 -14.20 -15.06
C THR A 42 -0.97 -15.47 -15.86
N VAL A 43 0.09 -16.15 -15.42
CA VAL A 43 0.48 -17.48 -15.90
C VAL A 43 1.19 -18.22 -14.75
N PRO A 44 0.69 -19.37 -14.24
CA PRO A 44 -0.60 -20.03 -14.51
C PRO A 44 -1.76 -19.36 -13.75
N MET A 45 -2.84 -20.09 -13.42
CA MET A 45 -4.00 -19.51 -12.72
C MET A 45 -3.64 -18.94 -11.34
N SER A 46 -4.04 -17.70 -11.10
CA SER A 46 -3.91 -16.99 -9.82
C SER A 46 -5.23 -16.98 -9.04
N VAL A 47 -5.15 -16.71 -7.74
CA VAL A 47 -6.31 -16.46 -6.89
C VAL A 47 -6.17 -15.06 -6.29
N ILE A 48 -7.00 -14.14 -6.76
CA ILE A 48 -7.01 -12.73 -6.36
C ILE A 48 -8.28 -12.48 -5.56
N THR A 49 -8.16 -11.81 -4.42
CA THR A 49 -9.30 -11.33 -3.63
C THR A 49 -9.26 -9.81 -3.62
N GLY A 50 -10.33 -9.18 -4.10
CA GLY A 50 -10.43 -7.74 -4.31
C GLY A 50 -10.37 -7.36 -5.79
N ASP A 51 -10.58 -6.06 -6.04
CA ASP A 51 -10.74 -5.53 -7.38
C ASP A 51 -9.38 -5.35 -8.08
N ILE A 52 -9.38 -5.49 -9.41
CA ILE A 52 -8.20 -5.22 -10.23
C ILE A 52 -8.49 -4.14 -11.27
N GLY A 53 -7.52 -3.29 -11.56
CA GLY A 53 -7.71 -2.11 -12.40
C GLY A 53 -6.51 -1.82 -13.31
N VAL A 54 -6.79 -1.44 -14.56
CA VAL A 54 -5.77 -0.89 -15.46
C VAL A 54 -6.17 0.47 -16.06
N SER A 55 -5.27 1.45 -16.01
CA SER A 55 -5.47 2.76 -16.65
C SER A 55 -4.15 3.53 -16.76
N PRO A 56 -3.84 4.20 -17.88
CA PRO A 56 -4.69 4.48 -19.03
C PRO A 56 -4.77 3.35 -20.08
N ILE A 57 -4.02 2.26 -19.89
CA ILE A 57 -4.06 1.14 -20.84
C ILE A 57 -5.42 0.43 -20.83
N ALA A 58 -5.81 -0.08 -22.00
CA ALA A 58 -7.07 -0.80 -22.20
C ALA A 58 -7.07 -2.21 -21.58
N ALA A 59 -8.25 -2.80 -21.44
CA ALA A 59 -8.49 -4.15 -20.90
C ALA A 59 -7.74 -5.25 -21.64
N ALA A 60 -7.36 -5.02 -22.90
CA ALA A 60 -6.55 -5.95 -23.70
C ALA A 60 -5.17 -6.24 -23.07
N ALA A 61 -4.68 -5.37 -22.20
CA ALA A 61 -3.45 -5.58 -21.44
C ALA A 61 -3.65 -6.38 -20.15
N ILE A 62 -4.87 -6.84 -19.87
CA ILE A 62 -5.15 -7.81 -18.82
C ILE A 62 -5.22 -9.20 -19.47
N THR A 63 -4.11 -9.92 -19.49
CA THR A 63 -4.02 -11.22 -20.18
C THR A 63 -3.98 -12.42 -19.23
N GLY A 64 -4.48 -13.57 -19.68
CA GLY A 64 -4.53 -14.81 -18.88
C GLY A 64 -5.70 -14.92 -17.90
N PHE A 65 -6.52 -13.87 -17.74
CA PHE A 65 -7.66 -13.85 -16.80
C PHE A 65 -8.99 -14.37 -17.38
N ASN A 66 -9.09 -14.57 -18.70
CA ASN A 66 -10.34 -14.93 -19.41
C ASN A 66 -11.50 -14.01 -19.01
N LEU A 67 -11.30 -12.70 -19.20
CA LEU A 67 -12.23 -11.67 -18.78
C LEU A 67 -13.61 -11.84 -19.45
N LYS A 68 -14.66 -11.73 -18.63
CA LYS A 68 -16.04 -11.65 -19.08
C LYS A 68 -16.62 -10.30 -18.69
N LEU A 69 -16.82 -9.44 -19.68
CA LEU A 69 -17.44 -8.13 -19.50
C LEU A 69 -18.88 -8.27 -18.99
N ASP A 70 -19.26 -7.44 -18.03
CA ASP A 70 -20.62 -7.41 -17.50
C ASP A 70 -21.63 -6.80 -18.51
N SER A 71 -22.93 -6.92 -18.22
CA SER A 71 -23.99 -6.39 -19.08
C SER A 71 -24.06 -4.86 -19.15
N THR A 72 -23.43 -4.16 -18.20
CA THR A 72 -23.37 -2.69 -18.15
C THR A 72 -22.16 -2.12 -18.90
N ASN A 73 -21.21 -3.01 -19.25
CA ASN A 73 -19.90 -2.73 -19.82
C ASN A 73 -19.04 -1.79 -18.95
N THR A 74 -19.30 -1.72 -17.64
CA THR A 74 -18.54 -0.87 -16.71
C THR A 74 -17.45 -1.65 -15.97
N SER A 75 -17.63 -2.96 -15.81
CA SER A 75 -16.65 -3.87 -15.21
C SER A 75 -16.64 -5.23 -15.92
N ALA A 76 -15.59 -6.01 -15.68
CA ALA A 76 -15.50 -7.40 -16.10
C ALA A 76 -15.30 -8.31 -14.89
N THR A 77 -15.50 -9.61 -15.09
CA THR A 77 -15.30 -10.65 -14.08
C THR A 77 -14.37 -11.72 -14.61
N ALA A 78 -13.67 -12.41 -13.71
CA ALA A 78 -12.78 -13.52 -14.02
C ALA A 78 -12.89 -14.58 -12.92
N THR A 79 -12.77 -15.86 -13.26
CA THR A 79 -12.84 -16.96 -12.26
C THR A 79 -11.70 -16.91 -11.24
N GLN A 80 -10.59 -16.27 -11.62
CA GLN A 80 -9.40 -16.07 -10.79
C GLN A 80 -9.53 -14.88 -9.83
N VAL A 81 -10.55 -14.03 -10.01
CA VAL A 81 -10.72 -12.76 -9.28
C VAL A 81 -12.01 -12.81 -8.49
N THR A 82 -11.90 -12.81 -7.17
CA THR A 82 -13.01 -12.60 -6.23
C THR A 82 -13.18 -11.09 -6.05
N GLY A 83 -13.76 -10.45 -7.07
CA GLY A 83 -13.90 -9.01 -7.20
C GLY A 83 -14.25 -8.61 -8.64
N SER A 84 -14.15 -7.33 -8.93
CA SER A 84 -14.41 -6.74 -10.25
C SER A 84 -13.11 -6.34 -10.94
N VAL A 85 -13.11 -6.45 -12.26
CA VAL A 85 -12.04 -6.01 -13.15
C VAL A 85 -12.45 -4.70 -13.79
N TYR A 86 -11.60 -3.69 -13.75
CA TYR A 86 -11.85 -2.37 -14.32
C TYR A 86 -10.76 -1.99 -15.31
N ALA A 87 -11.13 -1.33 -16.41
CA ALA A 87 -10.20 -0.87 -17.42
C ALA A 87 -10.60 0.50 -17.99
N SER A 88 -9.65 1.22 -18.57
CA SER A 88 -9.84 2.57 -19.09
C SER A 88 -10.75 2.65 -20.33
N ASP A 89 -10.91 1.54 -21.05
CA ASP A 89 -11.76 1.42 -22.24
C ASP A 89 -13.19 0.93 -21.93
N TYR A 90 -13.52 0.76 -20.64
CA TYR A 90 -14.88 0.44 -20.20
C TYR A 90 -15.80 1.66 -20.22
N LYS A 91 -17.10 1.40 -20.11
CA LYS A 91 -18.13 2.43 -20.17
C LYS A 91 -18.06 3.35 -18.94
N SER A 92 -18.37 4.62 -19.15
CA SER A 92 -18.51 5.62 -18.08
C SER A 92 -19.44 5.11 -16.96
N PRO A 93 -19.09 5.32 -15.67
CA PRO A 93 -18.06 6.23 -15.14
C PRO A 93 -16.63 5.68 -15.01
N THR A 94 -16.39 4.40 -15.32
CA THR A 94 -15.14 3.68 -15.01
C THR A 94 -13.84 4.40 -15.41
N PRO A 95 -13.69 4.98 -16.62
CA PRO A 95 -12.42 5.60 -17.03
C PRO A 95 -12.05 6.84 -16.20
N ALA A 96 -13.05 7.62 -15.78
CA ALA A 96 -12.84 8.81 -14.96
C ALA A 96 -12.42 8.40 -13.53
N GLU A 97 -13.11 7.43 -12.94
CA GLU A 97 -12.79 6.88 -11.62
C GLU A 97 -11.37 6.29 -11.59
N LEU A 98 -10.99 5.52 -12.62
CA LEU A 98 -9.63 4.95 -12.71
C LEU A 98 -8.55 6.01 -12.89
N THR A 99 -8.86 7.13 -13.57
CA THR A 99 -7.91 8.24 -13.69
C THR A 99 -7.63 8.87 -12.33
N VAL A 100 -8.66 9.06 -11.51
CA VAL A 100 -8.52 9.52 -10.12
C VAL A 100 -7.74 8.51 -9.30
N THR A 101 -8.08 7.23 -9.42
CA THR A 101 -7.42 6.13 -8.69
C THR A 101 -5.92 6.05 -8.99
N ILE A 102 -5.51 6.20 -10.25
CA ILE A 102 -4.10 6.23 -10.63
C ILE A 102 -3.40 7.50 -10.10
N GLY A 103 -4.08 8.65 -10.10
CA GLY A 103 -3.54 9.88 -9.51
C GLY A 103 -3.32 9.77 -8.00
N ASP A 104 -4.25 9.12 -7.28
CA ASP A 104 -4.11 8.85 -5.85
C ASP A 104 -2.94 7.90 -5.57
N MET A 105 -2.76 6.87 -6.41
CA MET A 105 -1.60 5.96 -6.33
C MET A 105 -0.28 6.70 -6.54
N GLU A 106 -0.19 7.61 -7.52
CA GLU A 106 1.03 8.40 -7.76
C GLU A 106 1.33 9.37 -6.61
N THR A 107 0.30 9.96 -6.04
CA THR A 107 0.41 10.83 -4.86
C THR A 107 0.91 10.04 -3.67
N ALA A 108 0.31 8.87 -3.41
CA ALA A 108 0.72 7.96 -2.35
C ALA A 108 2.17 7.49 -2.51
N TYR A 109 2.57 7.15 -3.75
CA TYR A 109 3.95 6.79 -4.05
C TYR A 109 4.91 7.93 -3.74
N THR A 110 4.56 9.15 -4.14
CA THR A 110 5.39 10.34 -3.90
C THR A 110 5.49 10.64 -2.40
N ASP A 111 4.38 10.56 -1.66
CA ASP A 111 4.37 10.72 -0.20
C ASP A 111 5.30 9.69 0.45
N ALA A 112 5.11 8.40 0.15
CA ALA A 112 5.93 7.31 0.66
C ALA A 112 7.42 7.49 0.35
N ALA A 113 7.77 7.95 -0.85
CA ALA A 113 9.14 8.20 -1.26
C ALA A 113 9.80 9.36 -0.49
N THR A 114 9.02 10.30 0.03
CA THR A 114 9.52 11.43 0.85
C THR A 114 9.62 11.12 2.33
N GLN A 115 9.05 10.00 2.80
CA GLN A 115 9.15 9.61 4.20
C GLN A 115 10.59 9.25 4.57
N LEU A 116 11.13 9.92 5.59
CA LEU A 116 12.47 9.64 6.09
C LEU A 116 12.53 8.22 6.67
N ALA A 117 13.57 7.47 6.30
CA ALA A 117 13.82 6.14 6.84
C ALA A 117 13.89 6.20 8.38
N PRO A 118 13.35 5.20 9.10
CA PRO A 118 13.51 5.10 10.54
C PRO A 118 15.00 5.17 10.89
N ARG A 119 15.39 6.10 11.75
CA ARG A 119 16.79 6.21 12.20
C ARG A 119 17.23 4.85 12.78
N PRO A 120 18.38 4.28 12.34
CA PRO A 120 18.89 3.09 12.98
C PRO A 120 19.18 3.39 14.44
N PHE A 121 18.82 2.47 15.34
CA PHE A 121 18.94 2.65 16.79
C PHE A 121 20.38 2.99 17.23
N TRP A 122 21.39 2.57 16.44
CA TRP A 122 22.80 2.82 16.75
C TRP A 122 23.23 4.28 16.55
N THR A 123 22.55 5.06 15.70
CA THR A 123 22.87 6.51 15.54
C THR A 123 22.61 7.29 16.84
N SER A 124 21.77 6.77 17.72
CA SER A 124 21.50 7.33 19.06
C SER A 124 22.44 6.78 20.14
N ALA A 125 23.08 5.63 19.89
CA ALA A 125 24.05 5.03 20.81
C ALA A 125 25.41 5.74 20.76
N ARG A 126 25.77 6.36 19.63
CA ARG A 126 26.97 7.20 19.49
C ARG A 126 27.07 8.31 20.54
N ALA A 127 25.94 8.91 20.92
CA ALA A 127 25.92 10.04 21.84
C ALA A 127 26.15 9.66 23.32
N ILE A 128 26.22 8.38 23.66
CA ILE A 128 26.27 7.90 25.06
C ILE A 128 27.70 7.53 25.49
N TRP A 129 28.68 7.58 24.58
CA TRP A 129 30.06 7.15 24.85
C TRP A 129 31.11 8.26 24.59
N GLU A 130 30.67 9.50 24.33
CA GLU A 130 31.55 10.65 24.09
C GLU A 130 31.63 11.65 25.27
N ASP A 131 31.14 11.27 26.45
CA ASP A 131 31.36 11.97 27.74
C ASP A 131 32.23 11.11 28.68
#